data_AF-Q1K060-F1
#
_entry.id   AF-Q1K060-F1
#
_cell.length_a   1.000
_cell.length_b   1.000
_cell.length_c   1.000
_cell.angle_alpha   90.00
_cell.angle_beta   90.00
_cell.angle_gamma   90.00
#
_symmetry.space_group_name_H-M   'P 1'
#
loop_
_entity.id
_entity.type
_entity.pdbx_description
1 polymer ?
#
loop_
_entity_poly.entity_id
_entity_poly.type
_entity_poly.pdbx_seq_one_letter_code
_entity_poly.pdbx_strand_id
1 'polypeptide(L)'
;MDKVSIGEQKLLGMLRAAGQPKKASYNPSEVVAILGICPRTFWTMVGDYEPDPDSGQPLNPATLDSYMLRRSRRVRHDELAAYLERNNTYQRNNAIDPRQMALF
;
A
#
# COMPACT_ATOMS: atom_id res chain seq x y z
N MET A 1 -11.73 0.08 22.91
CA MET A 1 -11.61 1.14 21.90
C MET A 1 -10.39 0.80 21.09
N ASP A 2 -10.58 0.04 20.00
CA ASP A 2 -9.47 -0.49 19.21
C ASP A 2 -8.62 0.67 18.67
N LYS A 3 -7.32 0.62 18.94
CA LYS A 3 -6.37 1.61 18.42
C LYS A 3 -6.36 1.50 16.89
N VAL A 4 -6.76 2.57 16.21
CA VAL A 4 -6.65 2.70 14.76
C VAL A 4 -5.17 2.59 14.36
N SER A 5 -4.80 1.65 13.48
CA SER A 5 -3.41 1.42 13.09
C SER A 5 -2.79 2.63 12.38
N ILE A 6 -1.46 2.70 12.35
CA ILE A 6 -0.75 3.81 11.68
C ILE A 6 -1.05 3.78 10.18
N GLY A 7 -1.16 2.58 9.59
CA GLY A 7 -1.54 2.39 8.19
C GLY A 7 -2.93 2.94 7.89
N GLU A 8 -3.91 2.66 8.74
CA GLU A 8 -5.28 3.15 8.60
C GLU A 8 -5.34 4.68 8.69
N GLN A 9 -4.65 5.30 9.65
CA GLN A 9 -4.60 6.76 9.79
C GLN A 9 -4.00 7.43 8.53
N LYS A 10 -2.95 6.82 7.96
CA LYS A 10 -2.34 7.31 6.72
C LYS A 10 -3.26 7.17 5.53
N LEU A 11 -3.92 6.02 5.37
CA LEU A 11 -4.88 5.80 4.30
C LEU A 11 -6.00 6.84 4.34
N LEU A 12 -6.54 7.14 5.53
CA LEU A 12 -7.54 8.19 5.71
C LEU A 12 -7.04 9.59 5.35
N GLY A 13 -5.75 9.88 5.53
CA GLY A 13 -5.12 11.11 5.08
C GLY A 13 -5.00 11.16 3.55
N MET A 14 -4.56 10.07 2.93
CA MET A 14 -4.38 9.96 1.48
C MET A 14 -5.71 9.98 0.73
N LEU A 15 -6.75 9.34 1.26
CA LEU A 15 -8.12 9.41 0.72
C LEU A 15 -8.65 10.85 0.71
N ARG A 16 -8.45 11.59 1.80
CA ARG A 16 -8.82 13.01 1.88
C ARG A 16 -8.06 13.84 0.85
N ALA A 17 -6.76 13.64 0.71
CA ALA A 17 -5.93 14.34 -0.28
C ALA A 17 -6.35 14.03 -1.72
N ALA A 18 -6.73 12.77 -2.01
CA ALA A 18 -7.21 12.33 -3.32
C ALA A 18 -8.68 12.68 -3.60
N GLY A 19 -9.40 13.29 -2.65
CA GLY A 19 -10.83 13.59 -2.77
C GLY A 19 -11.72 12.34 -2.86
N GLN A 20 -11.27 11.21 -2.32
CA GLN A 20 -11.98 9.93 -2.40
C GLN A 20 -12.65 9.57 -1.06
N PRO A 21 -13.88 9.02 -1.07
CA PRO A 21 -14.51 8.54 0.14
C PRO A 21 -13.90 7.21 0.61
N LYS A 22 -14.09 6.88 1.89
CA LYS A 22 -13.79 5.54 2.41
C LYS A 22 -14.73 4.51 1.75
N LYS A 23 -14.15 3.43 1.22
CA LYS A 23 -14.86 2.31 0.58
C LYS A 23 -14.29 0.99 1.10
N ALA A 24 -15.02 -0.10 0.92
CA ALA A 24 -14.52 -1.44 1.23
C ALA A 24 -13.39 -1.89 0.28
N SER A 25 -13.45 -1.45 -0.99
CA SER A 25 -12.40 -1.70 -1.98
C SER A 25 -12.34 -0.61 -3.06
N TYR A 26 -11.20 -0.54 -3.72
CA TYR A 26 -10.85 0.48 -4.70
C TYR A 26 -10.47 -0.16 -6.04
N ASN A 27 -10.86 0.49 -7.14
CA ASN A 27 -10.46 0.08 -8.49
C ASN A 27 -9.02 0.56 -8.81
N PRO A 28 -8.41 0.10 -9.91
CA PRO A 28 -7.03 0.46 -10.25
C PRO A 28 -6.79 1.97 -10.34
N SER A 29 -7.68 2.72 -10.99
CA SER A 29 -7.54 4.17 -11.12
C SER A 29 -7.64 4.88 -9.77
N GLU A 30 -8.51 4.40 -8.88
CA GLU A 30 -8.61 4.90 -7.52
C GLU A 30 -7.34 4.63 -6.71
N VAL A 31 -6.79 3.41 -6.78
CA VAL A 31 -5.55 3.04 -6.09
C VAL A 31 -4.36 3.86 -6.59
N VAL A 32 -4.23 4.01 -7.91
CA VAL A 32 -3.22 4.87 -8.57
C VAL A 32 -3.30 6.30 -8.03
N ALA A 33 -4.51 6.87 -7.95
CA ALA A 33 -4.72 8.21 -7.42
C ALA A 33 -4.46 8.32 -5.90
N ILE A 34 -4.85 7.31 -5.11
CA ILE A 34 -4.60 7.28 -3.66
C ILE A 34 -3.10 7.24 -3.38
N LEU A 35 -2.38 6.33 -4.03
CA LEU A 35 -0.97 6.08 -3.77
C LEU A 35 -0.02 7.05 -4.52
N GLY A 36 -0.53 7.82 -5.48
CA GLY A 36 0.29 8.74 -6.28
C GLY A 36 1.29 8.01 -7.19
N ILE A 37 0.96 6.81 -7.64
CA ILE A 37 1.81 5.98 -8.51
C ILE A 37 1.30 5.99 -9.94
N CYS A 38 2.12 5.55 -10.90
CA CYS A 38 1.64 5.39 -12.28
C CYS A 38 0.92 4.05 -12.49
N PRO A 39 0.03 3.91 -13.50
CA PRO A 39 -0.69 2.66 -13.77
C PRO A 39 0.23 1.45 -13.99
N ARG A 40 1.38 1.65 -14.62
CA ARG A 40 2.38 0.59 -14.83
C ARG A 40 2.87 0.03 -13.50
N THR A 41 3.22 0.89 -12.55
CA THR A 41 3.66 0.49 -11.21
C THR A 41 2.56 -0.31 -10.50
N PHE A 42 1.30 0.15 -10.57
CA PHE A 42 0.18 -0.61 -9.99
C PHE A 42 0.10 -2.04 -10.55
N TRP A 43 0.19 -2.20 -11.87
CA TRP A 43 0.09 -3.53 -12.49
C TRP A 43 1.26 -4.44 -12.15
N THR A 44 2.47 -3.90 -12.00
CA THR A 44 3.61 -4.64 -11.47
C THR A 44 3.36 -5.08 -10.02
N MET A 45 2.92 -4.17 -9.14
CA MET A 45 2.68 -4.47 -7.72
C MET A 45 1.65 -5.58 -7.50
N VAL A 46 0.58 -5.64 -8.31
CA VAL A 46 -0.44 -6.69 -8.19
C VAL A 46 -0.09 -7.96 -8.96
N GLY A 47 0.76 -7.86 -9.99
CA GLY A 47 1.23 -9.00 -10.79
C GLY A 47 2.29 -9.82 -10.06
N ASP A 48 3.14 -9.13 -9.30
CA ASP A 48 4.25 -9.74 -8.55
C ASP A 48 3.81 -10.17 -7.13
N TYR A 49 2.53 -10.04 -6.79
CA TYR A 49 2.03 -10.44 -5.47
C TYR A 49 2.08 -11.95 -5.31
N GLU A 50 2.89 -12.40 -4.36
CA GLU A 50 2.99 -13.79 -3.95
C GLU A 50 2.89 -13.86 -2.42
N PRO A 51 1.87 -14.56 -1.87
CA PRO A 51 1.74 -14.73 -0.44
C PRO A 51 2.71 -15.79 0.07
N ASP A 52 3.37 -15.50 1.19
CA ASP A 52 4.14 -16.46 1.96
C ASP A 52 3.20 -17.54 2.54
N PRO A 53 3.52 -18.84 2.38
CA PRO A 53 2.61 -19.93 2.72
C PRO A 53 2.37 -20.09 4.23
N ASP A 54 3.31 -19.62 5.07
CA ASP A 54 3.24 -19.78 6.51
C ASP A 54 2.55 -18.59 7.19
N SER A 55 2.83 -17.37 6.72
CA SER A 55 2.35 -16.12 7.33
C SER A 55 1.18 -15.48 6.59
N GLY A 56 0.93 -15.84 5.33
CA GLY A 56 -0.06 -15.20 4.46
C GLY A 56 0.27 -13.75 4.09
N GLN A 57 1.44 -13.23 4.50
CA GLN A 57 1.93 -11.91 4.13
C GLN A 57 2.60 -11.95 2.75
N PRO A 58 2.71 -10.84 2.01
CA PRO A 58 3.42 -10.84 0.75
C PRO A 58 4.92 -11.11 0.96
N LEU A 59 5.52 -11.99 0.12
CA LEU A 59 6.97 -12.22 0.09
C LEU A 59 7.74 -10.93 -0.22
N ASN A 60 7.20 -10.08 -1.11
CA ASN A 60 7.70 -8.74 -1.36
C ASN A 60 6.76 -7.69 -0.74
N PRO A 61 7.19 -6.93 0.29
CA PRO A 61 6.32 -5.99 1.00
C PRO A 61 5.78 -4.86 0.11
N ALA A 62 6.41 -4.59 -1.03
CA ALA A 62 6.00 -3.56 -2.00
C ALA A 62 4.85 -4.00 -2.92
N THR A 63 4.35 -5.23 -2.79
CA THR A 63 3.24 -5.75 -3.62
C THR A 63 1.88 -5.56 -2.93
N LEU A 64 0.80 -5.71 -3.71
CA LEU A 64 -0.58 -5.52 -3.25
C LEU A 64 -1.42 -6.76 -3.54
N ASP A 65 -2.08 -7.28 -2.50
CA ASP A 65 -3.12 -8.28 -2.72
C ASP A 65 -4.29 -7.64 -3.48
N SER A 66 -4.84 -8.38 -4.43
CA SER A 66 -5.97 -7.92 -5.20
C SER A 66 -6.82 -9.08 -5.69
N TYR A 67 -8.10 -8.79 -5.85
CA TYR A 67 -9.09 -9.78 -6.27
C TYR A 67 -9.89 -9.29 -7.47
N MET A 68 -10.43 -10.21 -8.25
CA MET A 68 -11.28 -9.89 -9.39
C MET A 68 -12.75 -9.82 -8.95
N LEU A 69 -13.37 -8.65 -9.08
CA LEU A 69 -14.81 -8.48 -8.94
C LEU A 69 -15.43 -8.42 -10.34
N ARG A 70 -15.98 -9.55 -10.80
CA ARG A 70 -16.46 -9.77 -12.18
C ARG A 70 -15.34 -9.53 -13.21
N ARG A 71 -15.23 -8.31 -13.72
CA ARG A 71 -14.25 -7.90 -14.75
C ARG A 71 -13.32 -6.77 -14.29
N SER A 72 -13.41 -6.36 -13.02
CA SER A 72 -12.65 -5.25 -12.47
C SER A 72 -11.80 -5.75 -11.31
N ARG A 73 -10.49 -5.57 -11.41
CA ARG A 73 -9.57 -5.81 -10.29
C ARG A 73 -9.86 -4.83 -9.16
N ARG A 74 -9.78 -5.30 -7.92
CA ARG A 74 -10.05 -4.52 -6.72
C ARG A 74 -8.97 -4.77 -5.68
N VAL A 75 -8.60 -3.72 -4.97
CA VAL A 75 -7.75 -3.79 -3.77
C VAL A 75 -8.62 -3.42 -2.58
N ARG A 76 -8.57 -4.24 -1.53
CA ARG A 76 -9.36 -4.01 -0.31
C ARG A 76 -8.77 -2.88 0.52
N HIS A 77 -9.62 -2.24 1.32
CA HIS A 77 -9.20 -1.13 2.18
C HIS A 77 -8.18 -1.55 3.24
N ASP A 78 -8.40 -2.69 3.88
CA ASP A 78 -7.51 -3.29 4.86
C ASP A 78 -6.13 -3.61 4.26
N GLU A 79 -6.09 -4.12 3.03
CA GLU A 79 -4.84 -4.36 2.32
C GLU A 79 -4.07 -3.07 2.01
N LEU A 80 -4.75 -1.99 1.60
CA LEU A 80 -4.08 -0.69 1.43
C LEU A 80 -3.52 -0.15 2.76
N ALA A 81 -4.26 -0.30 3.85
CA ALA A 81 -3.80 0.10 5.17
C ALA A 81 -2.58 -0.74 5.61
N ALA A 82 -2.66 -2.06 5.44
CA ALA A 82 -1.56 -2.98 5.74
C ALA A 82 -0.33 -2.70 4.86
N TYR A 83 -0.51 -2.45 3.57
CA TYR A 83 0.56 -2.02 2.66
C TYR A 83 1.27 -0.77 3.16
N LEU A 84 0.51 0.25 3.57
CA LEU A 84 1.07 1.48 4.12
C LEU A 84 1.80 1.22 5.44
N GLU A 85 1.34 0.29 6.27
CA GLU A 85 2.00 -0.07 7.52
C GLU A 85 3.34 -0.80 7.27
N ARG A 86 3.37 -1.74 6.32
CA ARG A 86 4.58 -2.45 5.87
C ARG A 86 5.61 -1.48 5.27
N ASN A 87 5.20 -0.65 4.32
CA ASN A 87 6.11 0.20 3.53
C ASN A 87 6.52 1.50 4.21
N ASN A 88 5.72 2.01 5.15
CA ASN A 88 6.10 3.16 5.96
C ASN A 88 7.19 2.83 6.99
N THR A 89 7.23 1.57 7.46
CA THR A 89 8.32 1.06 8.28
C THR A 89 9.58 0.88 7.43
N TYR A 90 9.43 0.40 6.19
CA TYR A 90 10.54 0.26 5.25
C TYR A 90 11.21 1.61 4.90
N GLN A 91 10.42 2.67 4.65
CA GLN A 91 10.96 4.02 4.42
C GLN A 91 11.65 4.61 5.67
N ARG A 92 11.24 4.27 6.89
CA ARG A 92 11.98 4.68 8.11
C ARG A 92 13.25 3.85 8.33
N ASN A 93 13.19 2.55 8.07
CA ASN A 93 14.33 1.65 8.26
C ASN A 93 15.40 1.80 7.16
N ASN A 94 15.02 2.27 5.97
CA ASN A 94 15.91 2.54 4.84
C ASN A 94 16.01 4.03 4.48
N ALA A 95 15.44 4.93 5.30
CA ALA A 95 15.79 6.35 5.21
C ALA A 95 17.25 6.47 5.61
N ILE A 96 18.06 6.91 4.66
CA ILE A 96 19.49 7.22 4.80
C ILE A 96 19.75 7.84 6.17
N ASP A 97 20.58 7.18 6.98
CA ASP A 97 21.10 7.75 8.23
C ASP A 97 21.79 9.08 7.87
N PRO A 98 21.44 10.23 8.49
CA PRO A 98 22.13 11.49 8.29
C PRO A 98 23.67 11.40 8.47
N ARG A 99 24.16 10.36 9.16
CA ARG A 99 25.59 10.06 9.32
C ARG A 99 26.24 9.44 8.08
N GLN A 100 25.49 8.87 7.14
CA GLN A 100 26.03 8.36 5.87
C GLN A 100 26.33 9.46 4.85
N MET A 101 25.76 10.66 4.99
CA MET A 101 26.08 11.80 4.11
C MET A 101 27.34 12.58 4.54
N ALA A 102 28.06 12.14 5.58
CA ALA A 102 29.30 12.76 6.03
C ALA A 102 30.57 12.15 5.40
N LEU A 103 30.44 11.25 4.42
CA LEU A 103 31.56 10.53 3.79
C LEU A 103 31.77 10.84 2.29
N PHE A 104 31.20 11.94 1.80
CA PHE A 104 31.52 12.49 0.48
C PHE A 104 31.79 13.98 0.57
#